data_AF-A0A958SVH7-F1
#
_entry.id   AF-A0A958SVH7-F1
#
_cell.length_a   1.000
_cell.length_b   1.000
_cell.length_c   1.000
_cell.angle_alpha   90.00
_cell.angle_beta   90.00
_cell.angle_gamma   90.00
#
_symmetry.space_group_name_H-M   'P 1'
#
loop_
_entity.id
_entity.type
_entity.pdbx_description
1 polymer ?
#
loop_
_entity_poly.entity_id
_entity_poly.type
_entity_poly.pdbx_seq_one_letter_code
_entity_poly.pdbx_strand_id
1 'polypeptide(L)'
;MIKNVGSYLALTLTIVVLLYFSLRVGNTSESLTKFTADVSEINDLDHNAHIDSLYLNALYAQQMVSPQLGKSFVGFKEALAFKESQGNYFRVNEYGYLGKYQFGAETLKLIGVYNPAGFLQNPELQEKAFLANAERNKWILRRDIANYVGKKMDGVTITESGILAAAHLAGPGNVKNYLRSGGQDNFSDGFGTTISYYMKKFSGYDTSFVKPNKKAKVNLG
;
A
#
# COMPACT_ATOMS: atom_id res chain seq x y z
N MET A 1 -42.51 -30.83 -6.44
CA MET A 1 -41.23 -30.08 -6.39
C MET A 1 -41.35 -29.03 -5.29
N ILE A 2 -40.94 -29.35 -4.07
CA ILE A 2 -41.10 -28.47 -2.89
C ILE A 2 -39.94 -27.48 -2.89
N LYS A 3 -40.22 -26.18 -3.08
CA LYS A 3 -39.19 -25.14 -3.01
C LYS A 3 -38.80 -24.93 -1.54
N ASN A 4 -37.49 -24.96 -1.27
CA ASN A 4 -36.94 -24.98 0.08
C ASN A 4 -36.99 -23.57 0.71
N VAL A 5 -38.13 -23.21 1.30
CA VAL A 5 -38.44 -21.88 1.87
C VAL A 5 -37.44 -21.47 2.97
N GLY A 6 -36.83 -22.44 3.66
CA GLY A 6 -35.83 -22.19 4.69
C GLY A 6 -34.55 -21.49 4.20
N SER A 7 -34.19 -21.65 2.92
CA SER A 7 -32.98 -21.02 2.36
C SER A 7 -33.12 -19.50 2.21
N TYR A 8 -34.32 -19.03 1.83
CA TYR A 8 -34.60 -17.59 1.70
C TYR A 8 -34.67 -16.89 3.05
N LEU A 9 -35.19 -17.57 4.08
CA LEU A 9 -35.21 -17.04 5.45
C LEU A 9 -33.81 -16.92 6.06
N ALA A 10 -32.92 -17.86 5.78
CA ALA A 10 -31.52 -17.78 6.21
C ALA A 10 -30.78 -16.63 5.50
N LEU A 11 -31.04 -16.43 4.21
CA LEU A 11 -30.43 -15.36 3.43
C LEU A 11 -30.88 -13.97 3.91
N THR A 12 -32.17 -13.77 4.17
CA THR A 12 -32.69 -12.49 4.67
C THR A 12 -32.15 -12.16 6.06
N LEU A 13 -32.07 -13.15 6.96
CA LEU A 13 -31.50 -12.96 8.30
C LEU A 13 -30.02 -12.53 8.22
N THR A 14 -29.25 -13.14 7.32
CA THR A 14 -27.82 -12.83 7.13
C THR A 14 -27.62 -11.39 6.63
N ILE A 15 -28.45 -10.94 5.69
CA ILE A 15 -28.41 -9.55 5.17
C ILE A 15 -28.73 -8.55 6.27
N VAL A 16 -29.72 -8.83 7.12
CA VAL A 16 -30.09 -7.95 8.25
C VAL A 16 -28.95 -7.85 9.28
N VAL A 17 -28.28 -8.96 9.59
CA VAL A 17 -27.12 -8.97 10.50
C VAL A 17 -25.95 -8.16 9.93
N LEU A 18 -25.67 -8.28 8.62
CA LEU A 18 -24.62 -7.51 7.95
C LEU A 18 -24.93 -6.00 7.94
N LEU A 19 -26.18 -5.62 7.70
CA LEU A 19 -26.63 -4.23 7.76
C LEU A 19 -26.53 -3.66 9.17
N TYR A 20 -26.94 -4.43 10.19
CA TYR A 20 -26.83 -4.02 11.59
C TYR A 20 -25.38 -3.80 12.02
N PHE A 21 -24.46 -4.69 11.63
CA PHE A 21 -23.02 -4.51 11.91
C PHE A 21 -22.44 -3.31 11.15
N SER A 22 -22.81 -3.11 9.89
CA SER A 22 -22.34 -1.98 9.08
C SER A 22 -22.80 -0.63 9.66
N LEU A 23 -24.02 -0.57 10.21
CA LEU A 23 -24.56 0.61 10.87
C LEU A 23 -24.00 0.82 12.28
N ARG A 24 -23.50 -0.24 12.95
CA ARG A 24 -22.81 -0.14 14.25
C ARG A 24 -21.33 0.26 14.14
N VAL A 25 -20.68 0.03 13.00
CA VAL A 25 -19.26 0.37 12.76
C VAL A 25 -19.08 1.81 12.25
N GLY A 26 -20.11 2.66 12.38
CA GLY A 26 -19.97 4.11 12.23
C GLY A 26 -19.96 4.77 13.61
N ASN A 27 -18.77 4.97 14.19
CA ASN A 27 -18.42 6.04 15.14
C ASN A 27 -16.96 5.86 15.62
N THR A 28 -16.00 5.99 14.70
CA THR A 28 -14.59 6.24 15.05
C THR A 28 -14.37 7.74 15.27
N SER A 29 -15.03 8.30 16.29
CA SER A 29 -14.79 9.67 16.76
C SER A 29 -13.59 9.76 17.72
N GLU A 30 -13.15 8.63 18.30
CA GLU A 30 -12.05 8.59 19.29
C GLU A 30 -10.70 9.09 18.74
N SER A 31 -10.41 8.84 17.46
CA SER A 31 -9.15 9.28 16.83
C SER A 31 -9.11 10.79 16.61
N LEU A 32 -10.26 11.45 16.40
CA LEU A 32 -10.34 12.90 16.21
C LEU A 32 -10.27 13.66 17.54
N THR A 33 -10.84 13.10 18.61
CA THR A 33 -10.77 13.68 19.96
C THR A 33 -9.35 13.67 20.52
N LYS A 34 -8.53 12.67 20.17
CA LYS A 34 -7.15 12.59 20.65
C LYS A 34 -6.22 13.60 20.00
N PHE A 35 -6.49 13.95 18.73
CA PHE A 35 -5.74 14.98 17.99
C PHE A 35 -6.13 16.41 18.42
N THR A 36 -7.35 16.60 18.92
CA THR A 36 -7.83 17.91 19.39
C THR A 36 -7.32 18.25 20.80
N ALA A 37 -7.06 17.25 21.65
CA ALA A 37 -6.51 17.47 22.99
C ALA A 37 -5.06 17.98 23.01
N ASP A 38 -4.22 17.54 22.05
CA ASP A 38 -2.82 18.01 21.95
C ASP A 38 -2.70 19.46 21.47
N VAL A 39 -3.71 19.98 20.78
CA VAL A 39 -3.68 21.36 20.24
C VAL A 39 -4.04 22.40 21.31
N SER A 40 -4.80 22.00 22.35
CA SER A 40 -5.22 22.93 23.41
C SER A 40 -4.10 23.40 24.33
N GLU A 41 -2.92 22.78 24.31
CA GLU A 41 -1.77 23.20 25.14
C GLU A 41 -0.93 24.35 24.53
N ILE A 42 -1.32 24.90 23.37
CA ILE A 42 -0.53 25.94 22.68
C ILE A 42 -0.90 27.38 23.10
N ASN A 43 -1.92 27.61 23.93
CA ASN A 43 -2.52 28.95 24.07
C ASN A 43 -2.23 29.72 25.38
N ASP A 44 -1.10 29.47 26.04
CA ASP A 44 -0.62 30.33 27.13
C ASP A 44 0.16 31.55 26.60
N LEU A 45 -0.44 32.36 25.73
CA LEU A 45 -0.01 33.74 25.46
C LEU A 45 -1.23 34.63 25.17
N ASP A 46 -1.59 35.42 26.19
CA ASP A 46 -2.28 36.72 26.20
C ASP A 46 -2.67 37.32 24.82
N HIS A 47 -3.97 37.38 24.51
CA HIS A 47 -4.66 38.67 24.37
C HIS A 47 -6.18 38.55 24.13
N ASN A 48 -6.93 39.47 24.75
CA ASN A 48 -8.36 39.70 24.62
C ASN A 48 -8.80 40.06 23.18
N ALA A 49 -8.93 39.05 22.33
CA ALA A 49 -9.77 39.13 21.15
C ALA A 49 -10.83 38.04 21.27
N HIS A 50 -12.11 38.41 21.25
CA HIS A 50 -13.17 37.47 20.91
C HIS A 50 -12.92 37.02 19.47
N ILE A 51 -12.09 35.99 19.30
CA ILE A 51 -11.91 35.33 18.02
C ILE A 51 -13.22 34.61 17.74
N ASP A 52 -13.92 35.11 16.72
CA ASP A 52 -15.20 34.56 16.30
C ASP A 52 -15.04 33.07 16.00
N SER A 53 -15.94 32.25 16.55
CA SER A 53 -15.94 30.79 16.37
C SER A 53 -15.92 30.40 14.88
N LEU A 54 -16.51 31.23 14.02
CA LEU A 54 -16.47 31.08 12.57
C LEU A 54 -15.06 31.25 12.00
N TYR A 55 -14.26 32.17 12.54
CA TYR A 55 -12.87 32.37 12.14
C TYR A 55 -11.97 31.23 12.60
N LEU A 56 -12.18 30.73 13.83
CA LEU A 56 -11.44 29.59 14.36
C LEU A 56 -11.79 28.30 13.59
N ASN A 57 -13.07 28.09 13.24
CA ASN A 57 -13.52 26.98 12.41
C ASN A 57 -13.01 27.07 10.96
N ALA A 58 -12.91 28.28 10.39
CA ALA A 58 -12.31 28.49 9.08
C ALA A 58 -10.81 28.19 9.09
N LEU A 59 -10.07 28.61 10.13
CA LEU A 59 -8.66 28.27 10.34
C LEU A 59 -8.47 26.76 10.56
N TYR A 60 -9.32 26.10 11.36
CA TYR A 60 -9.31 24.64 11.56
C TYR A 60 -9.63 23.86 10.28
N ALA A 61 -10.59 24.33 9.48
CA ALA A 61 -10.92 23.75 8.19
C ALA A 61 -9.76 23.90 7.19
N GLN A 62 -9.01 25.01 7.26
CA GLN A 62 -7.80 25.24 6.47
C GLN A 62 -6.62 24.38 6.93
N GLN A 63 -6.65 23.88 8.17
CA GLN A 63 -5.64 23.02 8.80
C GLN A 63 -5.93 21.52 8.68
N MET A 64 -7.04 21.12 8.04
CA MET A 64 -7.25 19.76 7.54
C MET A 64 -6.35 19.50 6.32
N VAL A 65 -5.04 19.65 6.51
CA VAL A 65 -4.03 19.26 5.54
C VAL A 65 -3.99 17.74 5.57
N SER A 66 -4.87 17.10 4.80
CA SER A 66 -4.63 15.72 4.40
C SER A 66 -3.21 15.68 3.83
N PRO A 67 -2.30 14.85 4.34
CA PRO A 67 -0.94 14.80 3.84
C PRO A 67 -1.01 14.52 2.35
N GLN A 68 -0.62 15.51 1.55
CA GLN A 68 -0.54 15.37 0.10
C GLN A 68 0.61 14.42 -0.21
N LEU A 69 0.32 13.12 -0.23
CA LEU A 69 1.32 12.09 -0.52
C LEU A 69 1.95 12.31 -1.89
N GLY A 70 1.14 12.81 -2.84
CA GLY A 70 1.56 13.14 -4.19
C GLY A 70 2.32 11.98 -4.85
N LYS A 71 3.36 12.33 -5.60
CA LYS A 71 4.29 11.37 -6.20
C LYS A 71 5.50 11.08 -5.32
N SER A 72 5.40 11.20 -3.99
CA SER A 72 6.50 10.83 -3.08
C SER A 72 6.68 9.31 -2.95
N PHE A 73 7.75 8.87 -2.30
CA PHE A 73 7.93 7.45 -1.94
C PHE A 73 6.83 6.93 -1.00
N VAL A 74 6.33 7.77 -0.10
CA VAL A 74 5.18 7.40 0.75
C VAL A 74 3.94 7.22 -0.12
N GLY A 75 3.69 8.12 -1.06
CA GLY A 75 2.61 7.96 -2.05
C GLY A 75 2.74 6.67 -2.87
N PHE A 76 3.96 6.31 -3.26
CA PHE A 76 4.24 5.06 -3.98
C PHE A 76 3.86 3.82 -3.17
N LYS A 77 4.36 3.69 -1.93
CA LYS A 77 4.10 2.50 -1.11
C LYS A 77 2.63 2.40 -0.69
N GLU A 78 1.98 3.53 -0.37
CA GLU A 78 0.56 3.51 0.01
C GLU A 78 -0.36 3.22 -1.19
N ALA A 79 -0.06 3.74 -2.38
CA ALA A 79 -0.80 3.39 -3.60
C ALA A 79 -0.69 1.90 -3.93
N LEU A 80 0.52 1.33 -3.76
CA LEU A 80 0.76 -0.09 -3.95
C LEU A 80 -0.01 -0.91 -2.90
N ALA A 81 0.14 -0.58 -1.62
CA ALA A 81 -0.60 -1.22 -0.52
C ALA A 81 -2.12 -1.21 -0.73
N PHE A 82 -2.67 -0.10 -1.23
CA PHE A 82 -4.09 0.00 -1.53
C PHE A 82 -4.51 -1.00 -2.62
N LYS A 83 -3.70 -1.16 -3.68
CA LYS A 83 -3.96 -2.15 -4.73
C LYS A 83 -3.82 -3.60 -4.25
N GLU A 84 -2.88 -3.88 -3.36
CA GLU A 84 -2.60 -5.22 -2.84
C GLU A 84 -3.65 -5.68 -1.81
N SER A 85 -4.02 -4.82 -0.86
CA SER A 85 -4.79 -5.22 0.32
C SER A 85 -5.77 -4.15 0.84
N GLN A 86 -5.92 -3.03 0.12
CA GLN A 86 -6.61 -1.83 0.64
C GLN A 86 -5.95 -1.28 1.92
N GLY A 87 -4.64 -1.53 2.11
CA GLY A 87 -3.91 -1.07 3.29
C GLY A 87 -4.02 -2.00 4.52
N ASN A 88 -4.64 -3.17 4.39
CA ASN A 88 -4.91 -4.06 5.52
C ASN A 88 -3.68 -4.92 5.90
N TYR A 89 -3.04 -4.59 7.03
CA TYR A 89 -1.90 -5.32 7.59
C TYR A 89 -2.19 -6.78 7.96
N PHE A 90 -3.45 -7.15 8.16
CA PHE A 90 -3.84 -8.48 8.66
C PHE A 90 -4.46 -9.37 7.58
N ARG A 91 -4.43 -8.94 6.31
CA ARG A 91 -5.03 -9.67 5.19
C ARG A 91 -4.18 -10.88 4.79
N VAL A 92 -4.82 -12.01 4.53
CA VAL A 92 -4.22 -13.15 3.83
C VAL A 92 -5.12 -13.51 2.66
N ASN A 93 -4.57 -13.63 1.44
CA ASN A 93 -5.36 -14.04 0.27
C ASN A 93 -5.38 -15.57 0.09
N GLU A 94 -6.16 -16.04 -0.89
CA GLU A 94 -6.32 -17.48 -1.19
C GLU A 94 -5.02 -18.19 -1.61
N TYR A 95 -4.02 -17.44 -2.08
CA TYR A 95 -2.69 -17.96 -2.43
C TYR A 95 -1.67 -17.85 -1.28
N GLY A 96 -2.10 -17.41 -0.09
CA GLY A 96 -1.26 -17.32 1.10
C GLY A 96 -0.34 -16.09 1.17
N TYR A 97 -0.59 -15.04 0.37
CA TYR A 97 0.14 -13.78 0.47
C TYR A 97 -0.33 -12.95 1.66
N LEU A 98 0.62 -12.31 2.34
CA LEU A 98 0.46 -11.82 3.71
C LEU A 98 0.51 -10.29 3.80
N GLY A 99 -0.45 -9.75 4.53
CA GLY A 99 -0.47 -8.39 5.05
C GLY A 99 -0.65 -7.30 4.00
N LYS A 100 -0.29 -6.08 4.40
CA LYS A 100 -0.59 -4.83 3.68
C LYS A 100 -0.05 -4.83 2.25
N TYR A 101 1.10 -5.45 2.05
CA TYR A 101 1.79 -5.51 0.77
C TYR A 101 1.69 -6.86 0.08
N GLN A 102 0.88 -7.79 0.62
CA GLN A 102 0.69 -9.14 0.09
C GLN A 102 2.04 -9.82 -0.22
N PHE A 103 2.82 -10.11 0.82
CA PHE A 103 4.11 -10.79 0.68
C PHE A 103 3.98 -12.31 0.63
N GLY A 104 4.70 -12.96 -0.29
CA GLY A 104 4.88 -14.40 -0.29
C GLY A 104 5.94 -14.85 0.73
N ALA A 105 5.76 -16.03 1.32
CA ALA A 105 6.65 -16.55 2.36
C ALA A 105 8.12 -16.70 1.92
N GLU A 106 8.37 -17.09 0.67
CA GLU A 106 9.74 -17.22 0.15
C GLU A 106 10.43 -15.86 0.02
N THR A 107 9.70 -14.82 -0.42
CA THR A 107 10.21 -13.45 -0.45
C THR A 107 10.55 -12.95 0.95
N LEU A 108 9.71 -13.24 1.95
CA LEU A 108 9.98 -12.90 3.35
C LEU A 108 11.28 -13.55 3.85
N LYS A 109 11.50 -14.84 3.56
CA LYS A 109 12.74 -15.53 3.91
C LYS A 109 13.97 -14.87 3.29
N LEU A 110 13.89 -14.42 2.03
CA LEU A 110 15.00 -13.74 1.34
C LEU A 110 15.43 -12.44 2.03
N ILE A 111 14.49 -11.75 2.69
CA ILE A 111 14.75 -10.52 3.46
C ILE A 111 14.85 -10.75 4.97
N GLY A 112 14.99 -12.00 5.41
CA GLY A 112 15.30 -12.35 6.80
C GLY A 112 14.09 -12.48 7.73
N VAL A 113 12.88 -12.57 7.19
CA VAL A 113 11.65 -12.80 7.96
C VAL A 113 11.24 -14.28 7.83
N TYR A 114 11.39 -15.04 8.91
CA TYR A 114 11.18 -16.50 8.92
C TYR A 114 9.88 -16.95 9.61
N ASN A 115 9.18 -16.03 10.27
CA ASN A 115 7.92 -16.31 10.97
C ASN A 115 6.76 -15.54 10.31
N PRO A 116 6.04 -16.13 9.34
CA PRO A 116 4.89 -15.52 8.69
C PRO A 116 3.76 -15.08 9.63
N ALA A 117 3.47 -15.87 10.68
CA ALA A 117 2.43 -15.53 11.64
C ALA A 117 2.80 -14.28 12.46
N GLY A 118 4.05 -14.23 12.94
CA GLY A 118 4.59 -13.04 13.61
C GLY A 118 4.68 -11.83 12.68
N PHE A 119 4.98 -12.05 11.39
CA PHE A 119 4.98 -11.00 10.36
C PHE A 119 3.61 -10.34 10.19
N LEU A 120 2.56 -11.15 10.11
CA LEU A 120 1.19 -10.65 9.93
C LEU A 120 0.73 -9.77 11.10
N GLN A 121 1.21 -10.06 12.31
CA GLN A 121 0.85 -9.33 13.53
C GLN A 121 1.72 -8.08 13.78
N ASN A 122 2.72 -7.80 12.95
CA ASN A 122 3.67 -6.71 13.17
C ASN A 122 3.68 -5.72 11.99
N PRO A 123 2.85 -4.66 12.01
CA PRO A 123 2.80 -3.64 10.95
C PRO A 123 4.15 -2.99 10.62
N GLU A 124 4.96 -2.68 11.64
CA GLU A 124 6.28 -2.07 11.46
C GLU A 124 7.21 -3.01 10.66
N LEU A 125 7.17 -4.31 10.96
CA LEU A 125 7.94 -5.31 10.24
C LEU A 125 7.50 -5.41 8.76
N GLN A 126 6.22 -5.21 8.46
CA GLN A 126 5.72 -5.18 7.07
C GLN A 126 6.21 -3.95 6.30
N GLU A 127 6.24 -2.78 6.93
CA GLU A 127 6.79 -1.55 6.36
C GLU A 127 8.29 -1.69 6.07
N LYS A 128 9.06 -2.25 7.01
CA LYS A 128 10.49 -2.53 6.83
C LYS A 128 10.74 -3.60 5.77
N ALA A 129 9.88 -4.62 5.69
CA ALA A 129 9.95 -5.65 4.64
C ALA A 129 9.73 -5.09 3.24
N PHE A 130 8.76 -4.17 3.09
CA PHE A 130 8.54 -3.47 1.83
C PHE A 130 9.79 -2.72 1.37
N LEU A 131 10.40 -1.94 2.25
CA LEU A 131 11.63 -1.22 1.93
C LEU A 131 12.77 -2.18 1.56
N ALA A 132 13.05 -3.20 2.39
CA ALA A 132 14.13 -4.16 2.12
C ALA A 132 13.95 -4.89 0.78
N ASN A 133 12.71 -5.27 0.42
CA ASN A 133 12.42 -5.88 -0.87
C ASN A 133 12.64 -4.89 -2.03
N ALA A 134 12.18 -3.64 -1.89
CA ALA A 134 12.38 -2.60 -2.89
C ALA A 134 13.87 -2.30 -3.12
N GLU A 135 14.68 -2.21 -2.06
CA GLU A 135 16.13 -2.00 -2.16
C GLU A 135 16.85 -3.13 -2.91
N ARG A 136 16.47 -4.39 -2.63
CA ARG A 136 16.99 -5.56 -3.35
C ARG A 136 16.58 -5.56 -4.81
N ASN A 137 15.31 -5.31 -5.10
CA ASN A 137 14.81 -5.24 -6.46
C ASN A 137 15.52 -4.14 -7.25
N LYS A 138 15.69 -2.96 -6.63
CA LYS A 138 16.45 -1.84 -7.23
C LYS A 138 17.90 -2.23 -7.50
N TRP A 139 18.57 -2.94 -6.59
CA TRP A 139 19.91 -3.45 -6.84
C TRP A 139 19.96 -4.44 -8.00
N ILE A 140 19.05 -5.42 -8.03
CA ILE A 140 19.01 -6.47 -9.04
C ILE A 140 18.76 -5.86 -10.44
N LEU A 141 17.88 -4.86 -10.51
CA LEU A 141 17.43 -4.22 -11.74
C LEU A 141 18.20 -2.95 -12.10
N ARG A 142 19.22 -2.52 -11.33
CA ARG A 142 19.91 -1.24 -11.52
C ARG A 142 20.37 -0.94 -12.96
N ARG A 143 20.83 -1.97 -13.68
CA ARG A 143 21.23 -1.84 -15.10
C ARG A 143 20.03 -1.71 -16.01
N ASP A 144 18.98 -2.49 -15.76
CA ASP A 144 17.74 -2.43 -16.54
C ASP A 144 17.02 -1.09 -16.28
N ILE A 145 17.01 -0.57 -15.06
CA ILE A 145 16.53 0.79 -14.74
C ILE A 145 17.31 1.82 -15.58
N ALA A 146 18.64 1.81 -15.54
CA ALA A 146 19.46 2.74 -16.31
C ALA A 146 19.23 2.65 -17.83
N ASN A 147 18.98 1.44 -18.34
CA ASN A 147 18.85 1.19 -19.77
C ASN A 147 17.44 1.44 -20.33
N TYR A 148 16.39 1.37 -19.50
CA TYR A 148 15.00 1.37 -19.98
C TYR A 148 14.15 2.53 -19.47
N VAL A 149 14.50 3.20 -18.37
CA VAL A 149 13.74 4.38 -17.92
C VAL A 149 13.70 5.44 -19.03
N GLY A 150 12.52 6.03 -19.24
CA GLY A 150 12.25 7.01 -20.29
C GLY A 150 11.85 6.40 -21.64
N LYS A 151 12.08 5.10 -21.87
CA LYS A 151 11.61 4.42 -23.08
C LYS A 151 10.11 4.17 -23.02
N LYS A 152 9.48 4.02 -24.19
CA LYS A 152 8.10 3.54 -24.33
C LYS A 152 8.10 2.07 -24.74
N MET A 153 7.27 1.26 -24.09
CA MET A 153 6.96 -0.12 -24.44
C MET A 153 5.46 -0.34 -24.30
N ASP A 154 4.80 -0.85 -25.35
CA ASP A 154 3.34 -1.04 -25.41
C ASP A 154 2.52 0.17 -24.93
N GLY A 155 2.93 1.37 -25.35
CA GLY A 155 2.28 2.63 -24.96
C GLY A 155 2.49 3.05 -23.49
N VAL A 156 3.29 2.31 -22.72
CA VAL A 156 3.68 2.64 -21.35
C VAL A 156 5.06 3.29 -21.34
N THR A 157 5.18 4.47 -20.74
CA THR A 157 6.49 5.08 -20.47
C THR A 157 7.09 4.44 -19.23
N ILE A 158 8.27 3.86 -19.38
CA ILE A 158 8.96 3.13 -18.32
C ILE A 158 9.56 4.11 -17.34
N THR A 159 9.28 3.89 -16.06
CA THR A 159 9.80 4.67 -14.94
C THR A 159 10.39 3.73 -13.88
N GLU A 160 11.28 4.25 -13.03
CA GLU A 160 11.86 3.45 -11.95
C GLU A 160 10.77 2.92 -11.00
N SER A 161 9.79 3.76 -10.64
CA SER A 161 8.68 3.35 -9.78
C SER A 161 7.81 2.25 -10.41
N GLY A 162 7.55 2.32 -11.72
CA GLY A 162 6.86 1.25 -12.45
C GLY A 162 7.65 -0.07 -12.39
N ILE A 163 8.97 -0.02 -12.61
CA ILE A 163 9.86 -1.18 -12.54
C ILE A 163 9.85 -1.80 -11.14
N LEU A 164 9.95 -0.99 -10.09
CA LEU A 164 9.96 -1.47 -8.70
C LEU A 164 8.62 -2.08 -8.30
N ALA A 165 7.50 -1.49 -8.72
CA ALA A 165 6.17 -2.08 -8.49
C ALA A 165 6.01 -3.41 -9.24
N ALA A 166 6.36 -3.47 -10.53
CA ALA A 166 6.29 -4.71 -11.30
C ALA A 166 7.20 -5.81 -10.70
N ALA A 167 8.34 -5.43 -10.11
CA ALA A 167 9.23 -6.37 -9.44
C ALA A 167 8.67 -6.84 -8.09
N HIS A 168 7.86 -6.02 -7.41
CA HIS A 168 7.10 -6.44 -6.22
C HIS A 168 6.06 -7.52 -6.60
N LEU A 169 5.33 -7.30 -7.69
CA LEU A 169 4.31 -8.22 -8.21
C LEU A 169 4.92 -9.55 -8.70
N ALA A 170 5.86 -9.47 -9.65
CA ALA A 170 6.29 -10.61 -10.46
C ALA A 170 7.73 -11.06 -10.16
N GLY A 171 8.42 -10.38 -9.25
CA GLY A 171 9.84 -10.58 -9.00
C GLY A 171 10.74 -9.91 -10.06
N PRO A 172 11.99 -9.60 -9.71
CA PRO A 172 12.89 -8.88 -10.60
C PRO A 172 13.39 -9.73 -11.78
N GLY A 173 13.24 -11.05 -11.75
CA GLY A 173 13.55 -11.93 -12.87
C GLY A 173 12.60 -11.71 -14.04
N ASN A 174 11.29 -11.79 -13.78
CA ASN A 174 10.26 -11.60 -14.81
C ASN A 174 10.28 -10.17 -15.37
N VAL A 175 10.58 -9.16 -14.53
CA VAL A 175 10.74 -7.78 -15.01
C VAL A 175 11.91 -7.65 -16.00
N LYS A 176 13.03 -8.34 -15.78
CA LYS A 176 14.13 -8.35 -16.78
C LYS A 176 13.68 -8.94 -18.11
N ASN A 177 12.95 -10.06 -18.07
CA ASN A 177 12.46 -10.71 -19.28
C ASN A 177 11.51 -9.78 -20.04
N TYR A 178 10.56 -9.16 -19.34
CA TYR A 178 9.65 -8.16 -19.93
C TYR A 178 10.42 -7.00 -20.59
N LEU A 179 11.36 -6.37 -19.88
CA LEU A 179 12.11 -5.23 -20.41
C LEU A 179 12.96 -5.62 -21.63
N ARG A 180 13.60 -6.79 -21.60
CA ARG A 180 14.55 -7.24 -22.63
C ARG A 180 13.87 -7.83 -23.86
N SER A 181 12.68 -8.38 -23.71
CA SER A 181 11.83 -8.82 -24.81
C SER A 181 11.07 -7.66 -25.47
N GLY A 182 11.24 -6.42 -25.00
CA GLY A 182 10.49 -5.26 -25.51
C GLY A 182 9.01 -5.31 -25.16
N GLY A 183 8.64 -5.98 -24.06
CA GLY A 183 7.27 -6.08 -23.56
C GLY A 183 6.56 -7.40 -23.88
N GLN A 184 7.15 -8.27 -24.71
CA GLN A 184 6.50 -9.52 -25.13
C GLN A 184 6.35 -10.53 -23.97
N ASP A 185 7.35 -10.63 -23.09
CA ASP A 185 7.31 -11.52 -21.92
C ASP A 185 6.55 -10.86 -20.75
N ASN A 186 5.23 -10.73 -20.89
CA ASN A 186 4.37 -10.03 -19.94
C ASN A 186 3.72 -10.98 -18.93
N PHE A 187 4.50 -11.41 -17.91
CA PHE A 187 4.00 -12.25 -16.82
C PHE A 187 2.69 -11.70 -16.22
N SER A 188 1.79 -12.63 -15.87
CA SER A 188 0.56 -12.37 -15.11
C SER A 188 0.54 -13.20 -13.83
N ASP A 189 0.12 -12.58 -12.72
CA ASP A 189 -0.15 -13.30 -11.48
C ASP A 189 -1.43 -14.16 -11.57
N GLY A 190 -1.74 -14.89 -10.50
CA GLY A 190 -2.94 -15.74 -10.40
C GLY A 190 -4.27 -14.97 -10.49
N PHE A 191 -4.26 -13.64 -10.31
CA PHE A 191 -5.43 -12.77 -10.44
C PHE A 191 -5.53 -12.09 -11.82
N GLY A 192 -4.65 -12.40 -12.77
CA GLY A 192 -4.64 -11.76 -14.09
C GLY A 192 -3.90 -10.41 -14.13
N THR A 193 -3.21 -10.04 -13.05
CA THR A 193 -2.47 -8.78 -12.96
C THR A 193 -1.13 -8.91 -13.67
N THR A 194 -0.88 -8.06 -14.67
CA THR A 194 0.32 -8.15 -15.51
C THR A 194 1.44 -7.19 -15.09
N ILE A 195 2.67 -7.49 -15.53
CA ILE A 195 3.81 -6.57 -15.40
C ILE A 195 3.50 -5.21 -16.04
N SER A 196 3.00 -5.18 -17.27
CA SER A 196 2.69 -3.94 -17.97
C SER A 196 1.64 -3.10 -17.24
N TYR A 197 0.67 -3.75 -16.59
CA TYR A 197 -0.32 -3.08 -15.74
C TYR A 197 0.35 -2.38 -14.55
N TYR A 198 1.26 -3.03 -13.82
CA TYR A 198 1.97 -2.39 -12.69
C TYR A 198 2.93 -1.31 -13.17
N MET A 199 3.61 -1.54 -14.30
CA MET A 199 4.51 -0.57 -14.93
C MET A 199 3.77 0.75 -15.24
N LYS A 200 2.54 0.65 -15.75
CA LYS A 200 1.68 1.80 -16.06
C LYS A 200 1.08 2.44 -14.81
N LYS A 201 0.44 1.63 -13.94
CA LYS A 201 -0.33 2.10 -12.78
C LYS A 201 0.53 2.85 -11.78
N PHE A 202 1.75 2.36 -11.54
CA PHE A 202 2.67 2.92 -10.55
C PHE A 202 3.75 3.81 -11.18
N SER A 203 3.46 4.38 -12.35
CA SER A 203 4.39 5.26 -13.04
C SER A 203 4.50 6.64 -12.39
N GLY A 204 5.70 7.19 -12.42
CA GLY A 204 6.00 8.59 -12.09
C GLY A 204 6.04 8.93 -10.60
N TYR A 205 6.26 7.95 -9.72
CA TYR A 205 6.56 8.24 -8.31
C TYR A 205 8.07 8.43 -8.11
N ASP A 206 8.44 9.30 -7.17
CA ASP A 206 9.80 9.51 -6.71
C ASP A 206 10.22 8.37 -5.78
N THR A 207 11.17 7.58 -6.26
CA THR A 207 11.78 6.44 -5.56
C THR A 207 13.25 6.69 -5.21
N SER A 208 13.71 7.96 -5.26
CA SER A 208 15.08 8.37 -4.93
C SER A 208 15.50 8.05 -3.49
N PHE A 209 14.52 7.97 -2.58
CA PHE A 209 14.68 7.49 -1.21
C PHE A 209 15.23 6.06 -1.15
N VAL A 210 14.75 5.17 -2.02
CA VAL A 210 15.18 3.75 -2.04
C VAL A 210 16.60 3.66 -2.57
N LYS A 211 17.54 3.22 -1.74
CA LYS A 211 18.93 2.99 -2.15
C LYS A 211 19.13 1.52 -2.56
N PRO A 212 19.79 1.23 -3.68
CA PRO A 212 19.96 -0.15 -4.12
C PRO A 212 20.89 -0.91 -3.17
N ASN A 213 20.40 -2.01 -2.57
CA ASN A 213 21.17 -2.82 -1.62
C ASN A 213 21.03 -4.32 -1.91
N LYS A 214 22.15 -4.98 -2.27
CA LYS A 214 22.19 -6.42 -2.59
C LYS A 214 21.78 -7.32 -1.43
N LYS A 215 22.11 -6.91 -0.21
CA LYS A 215 21.99 -7.73 1.01
C LYS A 215 20.90 -7.21 1.95
N ALA A 216 20.01 -6.34 1.49
CA ALA A 216 18.97 -5.78 2.36
C ALA A 216 18.23 -6.89 3.10
N LYS A 217 18.04 -6.69 4.40
CA LYS A 217 17.28 -7.56 5.27
C LYS A 217 16.48 -6.66 6.20
N VAL A 218 15.37 -7.17 6.70
CA VAL A 218 14.64 -6.48 7.74
C VAL A 218 15.47 -6.49 9.01
N ASN A 219 15.68 -5.31 9.59
CA ASN A 219 16.30 -5.16 10.90
C ASN A 219 15.31 -4.43 11.82
N LEU A 220 15.00 -5.01 12.98
CA LEU A 220 14.13 -4.36 13.95
C LEU A 220 14.88 -3.36 14.86
N GLY A 221 16.21 -3.30 14.77
CA GLY A 221 17.04 -2.58 15.74
C GLY A 221 17.55 -3.54 16.80
#